data_AF-M4B4E7-F1
#
_entry.id   AF-M4B4E7-F1
#
_cell.length_a   1.000
_cell.length_b   1.000
_cell.length_c   1.000
_cell.angle_alpha   90.00
_cell.angle_beta   90.00
_cell.angle_gamma   90.00
#
_symmetry.space_group_name_H-M   'P 1'
#
loop_
_entity.id
_entity.type
_entity.pdbx_description
1 polymer ?
#
loop_
_entity_poly.entity_id
_entity_poly.type
_entity_poly.pdbx_seq_one_letter_code
_entity_poly.pdbx_strand_id
1 'polypeptide(L)'
;MATLKSAAAALLASDDAITVYYTDSDGDAVTVASDADMKELVDYMVEEGMGRVTVLVAPVGCGAKSAAPKQLLSIVKATKDMDAKKNMPVNATKLLVDRLQTMKLPEHLVELVQVKKDLLAVLKGEEVTTVIEDLCACDEFTHLVDVVVTAVSQGDARAVVEATTANFDGLFLFIQRVVSRCPALKPLLVQGVKQCITSLVRLGNERAAVDKLRLPEASSGSGEEAQMVDFRDIPVHCEIMCDGCQQVPILGVRYQSLEEPNFDVLETAKPVANGARKLPLSFILRN
;
A
#
# COMPACT_ATOMS: atom_id res chain seq x y z
N MET A 1 -27.32 -17.04 4.63
CA MET A 1 -26.20 -16.57 5.46
C MET A 1 -25.63 -17.61 6.45
N ALA A 2 -26.45 -18.44 7.10
CA ALA A 2 -25.99 -19.36 8.16
C ALA A 2 -24.89 -20.35 7.74
N THR A 3 -25.02 -20.97 6.57
CA THR A 3 -24.02 -21.94 6.03
C THR A 3 -22.67 -21.29 5.76
N LEU A 4 -22.67 -20.05 5.24
CA LEU A 4 -21.46 -19.31 4.93
C LEU A 4 -20.71 -18.89 6.22
N LYS A 5 -21.43 -18.42 7.24
CA LYS A 5 -20.85 -18.13 8.56
C LYS A 5 -20.26 -19.39 9.22
N SER A 6 -20.94 -20.53 9.09
CA SER A 6 -20.44 -21.80 9.63
C SER A 6 -19.17 -22.27 8.93
N ALA A 7 -19.09 -22.14 7.60
CA ALA A 7 -17.89 -22.48 6.83
C ALA A 7 -16.72 -21.52 7.14
N ALA A 8 -17.01 -20.23 7.26
CA ALA A 8 -16.07 -19.19 7.66
C ALA A 8 -15.48 -19.43 9.06
N ALA A 9 -16.31 -19.77 10.04
CA ALA A 9 -15.87 -20.08 11.41
C ALA A 9 -14.98 -21.33 11.46
N ALA A 10 -15.34 -22.36 10.68
CA ALA A 10 -14.53 -23.57 10.57
C ALA A 10 -13.13 -23.30 9.96
N LEU A 11 -13.03 -22.40 8.99
CA LEU A 11 -11.75 -22.02 8.35
C LEU A 11 -10.86 -21.16 9.25
N LEU A 12 -11.45 -20.30 10.09
CA LEU A 12 -10.70 -19.41 10.97
C LEU A 12 -10.33 -20.05 12.32
N ALA A 13 -10.83 -21.26 12.62
CA ALA A 13 -10.64 -21.96 13.90
C ALA A 13 -10.89 -21.06 15.12
N SER A 14 -11.85 -20.13 15.01
CA SER A 14 -12.22 -19.15 16.03
C SER A 14 -13.74 -19.07 16.15
N ASP A 15 -14.23 -19.00 17.39
CA ASP A 15 -15.63 -18.74 17.75
C ASP A 15 -15.97 -17.24 17.77
N ASP A 16 -15.03 -16.37 17.39
CA ASP A 16 -15.27 -14.93 17.32
C ASP A 16 -16.35 -14.62 16.28
N ALA A 17 -17.16 -13.59 16.53
CA ALA A 17 -18.09 -13.11 15.51
C ALA A 17 -17.32 -12.77 14.23
N ILE A 18 -17.87 -13.03 13.04
CA ILE A 18 -17.16 -12.90 11.76
C ILE A 18 -17.87 -11.89 10.86
N THR A 19 -17.11 -11.03 10.19
CA THR A 19 -17.59 -10.16 9.12
C THR A 19 -17.10 -10.69 7.77
N VAL A 20 -17.98 -10.66 6.78
CA VAL A 20 -17.72 -11.11 5.41
C VAL A 20 -17.82 -9.92 4.47
N TYR A 21 -16.89 -9.80 3.53
CA TYR A 21 -16.86 -8.76 2.51
C TYR A 21 -16.66 -9.38 1.13
N TYR A 22 -17.15 -8.74 0.07
CA TYR A 22 -16.74 -9.01 -1.31
C TYR A 22 -16.27 -7.71 -1.97
N THR A 23 -15.53 -7.83 -3.07
CA THR A 23 -15.10 -6.68 -3.88
C THR A 23 -15.98 -6.63 -5.12
N ASP A 24 -16.64 -5.51 -5.36
CA ASP A 24 -17.44 -5.29 -6.56
C ASP A 24 -16.58 -4.89 -7.78
N SER A 25 -17.24 -4.60 -8.91
CA SER A 25 -16.60 -4.23 -10.17
C SER A 25 -15.92 -2.85 -10.14
N ASP A 26 -16.34 -1.99 -9.21
CA ASP A 26 -15.74 -0.67 -8.96
C ASP A 26 -14.52 -0.77 -8.01
N GLY A 27 -14.31 -1.94 -7.39
CA GLY A 27 -13.21 -2.19 -6.46
C GLY A 27 -13.54 -1.85 -5.01
N ASP A 28 -14.80 -1.56 -4.71
CA ASP A 28 -15.26 -1.24 -3.36
C ASP A 28 -15.51 -2.51 -2.54
N ALA A 29 -15.21 -2.43 -1.24
CA ALA A 29 -15.42 -3.53 -0.31
C ALA A 29 -16.85 -3.48 0.27
N VAL A 30 -17.71 -4.35 -0.22
CA VAL A 30 -19.12 -4.44 0.20
C VAL A 30 -19.27 -5.49 1.30
N THR A 31 -19.95 -5.12 2.39
CA THR A 31 -20.13 -5.99 3.55
C THR A 31 -21.37 -6.87 3.40
N VAL A 32 -21.24 -8.16 3.68
CA VAL A 32 -22.36 -9.11 3.73
C VAL A 32 -22.66 -9.41 5.20
N ALA A 33 -23.69 -8.77 5.75
CA ALA A 33 -24.08 -8.89 7.16
C ALA A 33 -25.40 -9.66 7.34
N SER A 34 -26.28 -9.65 6.35
CA SER A 34 -27.65 -10.17 6.40
C SER A 34 -27.96 -11.14 5.24
N ASP A 35 -29.12 -11.81 5.31
CA ASP A 35 -29.61 -12.63 4.19
C ASP A 35 -30.05 -11.78 2.98
N ALA A 36 -30.39 -10.50 3.19
CA ALA A 36 -30.69 -9.58 2.09
C ALA A 36 -29.41 -9.24 1.31
N ASP A 37 -28.31 -8.95 2.01
CA ASP A 37 -27.01 -8.65 1.39
C ASP A 37 -26.45 -9.88 0.65
N MET A 38 -26.75 -11.09 1.14
CA MET A 38 -26.43 -12.33 0.43
C MET A 38 -27.19 -12.44 -0.89
N LYS A 39 -28.45 -11.98 -0.92
CA LYS A 39 -29.23 -11.95 -2.16
C LYS A 39 -28.67 -10.91 -3.13
N GLU A 40 -28.31 -9.73 -2.65
CA GLU A 40 -27.64 -8.70 -3.47
C GLU A 40 -26.33 -9.21 -4.08
N LEU A 41 -25.52 -9.95 -3.30
CA LEU A 41 -24.32 -10.61 -3.82
C LEU A 41 -24.63 -11.62 -4.93
N VAL A 42 -25.70 -12.41 -4.79
CA VAL A 42 -26.12 -13.38 -5.81
C VAL A 42 -26.65 -12.66 -7.05
N ASP A 43 -27.43 -11.60 -6.88
CA ASP A 43 -27.94 -10.79 -7.98
C ASP A 43 -26.78 -10.13 -8.74
N TYR A 44 -25.80 -9.56 -8.03
CA TYR A 44 -24.53 -9.06 -8.58
C TYR A 44 -23.77 -10.15 -9.37
N MET A 45 -23.67 -11.38 -8.83
CA MET A 45 -23.06 -12.49 -9.55
C MET A 45 -23.78 -12.84 -10.86
N VAL A 46 -25.12 -12.73 -10.89
CA VAL A 46 -25.92 -12.99 -12.09
C VAL A 46 -25.73 -11.86 -13.11
N GLU A 47 -25.78 -10.61 -12.67
CA GLU A 47 -25.66 -9.42 -13.53
C GLU A 47 -24.28 -9.35 -14.21
N GLU A 48 -23.22 -9.65 -13.46
CA GLU A 48 -21.84 -9.65 -13.97
C GLU A 48 -21.44 -11.00 -14.61
N GLY A 49 -22.34 -11.98 -14.69
CA GLY A 49 -22.05 -13.29 -15.29
C GLY A 49 -20.99 -14.11 -14.55
N MET A 50 -20.86 -13.93 -13.24
CA MET A 50 -19.86 -14.59 -12.40
C MET A 50 -20.33 -15.94 -11.86
N GLY A 51 -19.63 -17.01 -12.23
CA GLY A 51 -19.87 -18.35 -11.66
C GLY A 51 -19.38 -18.53 -10.20
N ARG A 52 -18.55 -17.61 -9.69
CA ARG A 52 -18.03 -17.62 -8.31
C ARG A 52 -17.59 -16.23 -7.89
N VAL A 53 -17.71 -15.92 -6.59
CA VAL A 53 -17.24 -14.68 -5.98
C VAL A 53 -16.29 -14.98 -4.83
N THR A 54 -15.19 -14.24 -4.74
CA THR A 54 -14.25 -14.34 -3.61
C THR A 54 -14.74 -13.46 -2.48
N VAL A 55 -14.98 -14.04 -1.32
CA VAL A 55 -15.35 -13.31 -0.11
C VAL A 55 -14.18 -13.29 0.87
N LEU A 56 -13.88 -12.10 1.40
CA LEU A 56 -12.91 -11.92 2.48
C LEU A 56 -13.62 -12.07 3.83
N VAL A 57 -13.06 -12.91 4.68
CA VAL A 57 -13.64 -13.27 5.98
C VAL A 57 -12.70 -12.77 7.07
N ALA A 58 -13.17 -11.87 7.92
CA ALA A 58 -12.39 -11.27 9.00
C ALA A 58 -13.08 -11.41 10.35
N PRO A 59 -12.36 -11.65 11.46
CA PRO A 59 -12.93 -11.59 12.80
C PRO A 59 -13.50 -10.20 13.11
N VAL A 60 -14.67 -10.14 13.77
CA VAL A 60 -15.31 -8.93 14.29
C VAL A 60 -14.43 -8.40 15.42
N GLY A 61 -13.51 -7.53 15.02
CA GLY A 61 -12.42 -7.02 15.86
C GLY A 61 -11.19 -6.65 15.02
N CYS A 62 -11.04 -7.26 13.85
CA CYS A 62 -10.04 -6.91 12.84
C CYS A 62 -10.63 -6.08 11.68
N GLY A 63 -11.86 -5.58 11.84
CA GLY A 63 -12.26 -4.40 11.09
C GLY A 63 -11.38 -3.27 11.60
N ALA A 64 -10.40 -2.86 10.79
CA ALA A 64 -9.77 -1.57 10.93
C ALA A 64 -10.86 -0.49 10.72
N LYS A 65 -11.78 -0.35 11.67
CA LYS A 65 -12.34 0.96 12.02
C LYS A 65 -11.10 1.74 12.36
N SER A 66 -10.56 2.47 11.39
CA SER A 66 -9.29 3.13 11.58
C SER A 66 -9.41 3.90 12.89
N ALA A 67 -8.57 3.57 13.87
CA ALA A 67 -8.48 4.36 15.10
C ALA A 67 -7.88 5.75 14.77
N ALA A 68 -7.30 5.88 13.56
CA ALA A 68 -6.68 7.06 13.01
C ALA A 68 -7.56 8.32 13.04
N PRO A 69 -8.86 8.34 12.66
CA PRO A 69 -9.68 9.55 12.69
C PRO A 69 -9.92 10.02 14.12
N LYS A 70 -10.13 9.10 15.07
CA LYS A 70 -10.30 9.45 16.49
C LYS A 70 -9.00 9.97 17.11
N GLN A 71 -7.86 9.38 16.76
CA GLN A 71 -6.54 9.84 17.20
C GLN A 71 -6.20 11.21 16.58
N LEU A 72 -6.43 11.42 15.29
CA LEU A 72 -6.24 12.69 14.59
C LEU A 72 -7.17 13.79 15.13
N LEU A 73 -8.44 13.48 15.41
CA LEU A 73 -9.37 14.40 16.08
C LEU A 73 -8.85 14.84 17.45
N SER A 74 -8.23 13.94 18.21
CA SER A 74 -7.66 14.29 19.52
C SER A 74 -6.44 15.22 19.40
N ILE A 75 -5.68 15.12 18.30
CA ILE A 75 -4.54 16.00 17.98
C ILE A 75 -5.06 17.36 17.51
N VAL A 76 -6.08 17.38 16.64
CA VAL A 76 -6.70 18.61 16.14
C VAL A 76 -7.37 19.41 17.27
N LYS A 77 -8.02 18.75 18.22
CA LYS A 77 -8.56 19.44 19.42
C LYS A 77 -7.44 20.04 20.27
N ALA A 78 -6.38 19.28 20.52
CA ALA A 78 -5.25 19.76 21.33
C ALA A 78 -4.49 20.92 20.65
N THR A 79 -4.40 20.95 19.32
CA THR A 79 -3.77 22.05 18.57
C THR A 79 -4.63 23.32 18.56
N LYS A 80 -5.96 23.21 18.44
CA LYS A 80 -6.87 24.35 18.58
C LYS A 80 -6.79 25.02 19.96
N ASP A 81 -6.54 24.24 21.02
CA ASP A 81 -6.33 24.76 22.38
C ASP A 81 -4.95 25.45 22.55
N MET A 82 -4.03 25.28 21.59
CA MET A 82 -2.65 25.76 21.65
C MET A 82 -2.41 27.10 20.93
N ASP A 83 -3.27 27.50 19.99
CA ASP A 83 -3.22 28.80 19.29
C ASP A 83 -3.23 30.01 20.26
N ALA A 84 -3.61 29.81 21.52
CA ALA A 84 -3.63 30.85 22.54
C ALA A 84 -2.29 31.10 23.27
N LYS A 85 -1.21 30.33 23.02
CA LYS A 85 0.04 30.38 23.82
C LYS A 85 1.32 30.53 22.98
N LYS A 86 2.17 31.48 23.37
CA LYS A 86 3.45 31.92 22.77
C LYS A 86 4.54 30.85 22.47
N ASN A 87 4.31 29.56 22.73
CA ASN A 87 5.28 28.45 22.61
C ASN A 87 4.72 27.26 21.81
N MET A 88 4.00 27.52 20.71
CA MET A 88 3.29 26.50 19.92
C MET A 88 4.16 25.30 19.46
N PRO A 89 5.39 25.47 18.94
CA PRO A 89 6.17 24.35 18.39
C PRO A 89 6.68 23.39 19.49
N VAL A 90 7.25 23.93 20.58
CA VAL A 90 7.70 23.15 21.74
C VAL A 90 6.55 22.37 22.36
N ASN A 91 5.38 23.00 22.45
CA ASN A 91 4.18 22.35 22.97
C ASN A 91 3.67 21.24 22.03
N ALA A 92 3.87 21.37 20.71
CA ALA A 92 3.39 20.41 19.71
C ALA A 92 4.27 19.15 19.68
N THR A 93 5.60 19.31 19.69
CA THR A 93 6.55 18.21 19.79
C THR A 93 6.34 17.45 21.10
N LYS A 94 6.14 18.16 22.22
CA LYS A 94 5.84 17.54 23.52
C LYS A 94 4.53 16.74 23.49
N LEU A 95 3.47 17.28 22.90
CA LEU A 95 2.20 16.58 22.73
C LEU A 95 2.36 15.30 21.91
N LEU A 96 3.11 15.34 20.81
CA LEU A 96 3.39 14.17 19.98
C LEU A 96 4.16 13.10 20.77
N VAL A 97 5.17 13.49 21.53
CA VAL A 97 5.93 12.59 22.41
C VAL A 97 5.01 11.94 23.44
N ASP A 98 4.18 12.72 24.14
CA ASP A 98 3.26 12.20 25.17
C ASP A 98 2.27 11.21 24.56
N ARG A 99 1.71 11.53 23.39
CA ARG A 99 0.78 10.64 22.67
C ARG A 99 1.44 9.35 22.23
N LEU A 100 2.62 9.43 21.61
CA LEU A 100 3.38 8.25 21.21
C LEU A 100 3.74 7.38 22.42
N GLN A 101 4.13 7.96 23.55
CA GLN A 101 4.41 7.22 24.78
C GLN A 101 3.19 6.40 25.24
N THR A 102 1.99 7.00 25.22
CA THR A 102 0.74 6.33 25.63
C THR A 102 0.24 5.25 24.66
N MET A 103 0.74 5.23 23.41
CA MET A 103 0.32 4.26 22.40
C MET A 103 0.77 2.84 22.78
N LYS A 104 -0.16 1.95 23.12
CA LYS A 104 0.17 0.54 23.40
C LYS A 104 0.28 -0.22 22.08
N LEU A 105 1.44 -0.83 21.84
CA LEU A 105 1.68 -1.71 20.69
C LEU A 105 1.80 -3.16 21.19
N PRO A 106 1.25 -4.15 20.47
CA PRO A 106 1.44 -5.55 20.79
C PRO A 106 2.92 -5.95 20.78
N GLU A 107 3.34 -6.73 21.79
CA GLU A 107 4.74 -7.13 21.98
C GLU A 107 5.29 -7.99 20.84
N HIS A 108 4.41 -8.71 20.13
CA HIS A 108 4.80 -9.52 18.97
C HIS A 108 5.21 -8.68 17.75
N LEU A 109 4.87 -7.38 17.71
CA LEU A 109 5.27 -6.45 16.64
C LEU A 109 6.64 -5.81 16.97
N VAL A 110 7.65 -6.65 17.17
CA VAL A 110 8.99 -6.26 17.65
C VAL A 110 9.57 -5.09 16.85
N GLU A 111 9.47 -5.13 15.52
CA GLU A 111 10.01 -4.09 14.65
C GLU A 111 9.26 -2.76 14.79
N LEU A 112 7.94 -2.78 14.96
CA LEU A 112 7.11 -1.58 15.15
C LEU A 112 7.31 -0.97 16.55
N VAL A 113 7.48 -1.82 17.57
CA VAL A 113 7.84 -1.40 18.93
C VAL A 113 9.21 -0.71 18.92
N GLN A 114 10.18 -1.24 18.16
CA GLN A 114 11.50 -0.64 17.99
C GLN A 114 11.42 0.70 17.25
N VAL A 115 10.69 0.78 16.12
CA VAL A 115 10.46 2.05 15.40
C VAL A 115 9.84 3.10 16.33
N LYS A 116 8.86 2.73 17.15
CA LYS A 116 8.26 3.64 18.14
C LYS A 116 9.31 4.18 19.12
N LYS A 117 10.17 3.31 19.64
CA LYS A 117 11.23 3.70 20.60
C LYS A 117 12.23 4.67 19.96
N ASP A 118 12.67 4.36 18.75
CA ASP A 118 13.65 5.16 18.04
C ASP A 118 13.05 6.52 17.61
N LEU A 119 11.78 6.54 17.17
CA LEU A 119 11.05 7.78 16.90
C LEU A 119 10.92 8.65 18.15
N LEU A 120 10.63 8.06 19.32
CA LEU A 120 10.58 8.80 20.58
C LEU A 120 11.94 9.39 20.97
N ALA A 121 13.05 8.70 20.69
CA ALA A 121 14.38 9.23 20.94
C ALA A 121 14.68 10.45 20.06
N VAL A 122 14.31 10.37 18.78
CA VAL A 122 14.50 11.46 17.81
C VAL A 122 13.64 12.68 18.15
N LEU A 123 12.36 12.50 18.46
CA LEU A 123 11.45 13.58 18.83
C LEU A 123 11.80 14.28 20.15
N LYS A 124 12.54 13.60 21.04
CA LYS A 124 13.06 14.20 22.29
C LYS A 124 14.37 14.96 22.08
N GLY A 125 14.97 14.87 20.90
CA GLY A 125 16.20 15.60 20.57
C GLY A 125 15.95 17.10 20.36
N GLU A 126 16.92 17.91 20.80
CA GLU A 126 16.88 19.37 20.60
C GLU A 126 16.99 19.75 19.12
N GLU A 127 17.68 18.93 18.30
CA GLU A 127 17.83 19.13 16.86
C GLU A 127 16.47 19.18 16.15
N VAL A 128 15.59 18.21 16.42
CA VAL A 128 14.26 18.14 15.80
C VAL A 128 13.38 19.28 16.28
N THR A 129 13.47 19.66 17.55
CA THR A 129 12.69 20.78 18.09
C THR A 129 13.06 22.09 17.40
N THR A 130 14.35 22.35 17.23
CA THR A 130 14.86 23.55 16.53
C THR A 130 14.42 23.58 15.07
N VAL A 131 14.51 22.44 14.37
CA VAL A 131 14.09 22.34 12.97
C VAL A 131 12.58 22.54 12.83
N ILE A 132 11.77 22.00 13.74
CA ILE A 132 10.32 22.23 13.75
C ILE A 132 10.00 23.70 14.00
N GLU A 133 10.69 24.37 14.94
CA GLU A 133 10.51 25.80 15.20
C GLU A 133 10.80 26.66 13.95
N ASP A 134 11.93 26.41 13.29
CA ASP A 134 12.32 27.11 12.06
C ASP A 134 11.29 26.90 10.93
N LEU A 135 10.77 25.68 10.80
CA LEU A 135 9.79 25.35 9.76
C LEU A 135 8.39 25.88 10.07
N CYS A 136 8.01 25.94 11.35
CA CYS A 136 6.75 26.56 11.79
C CYS A 136 6.74 28.08 11.60
N ALA A 137 7.90 28.72 11.45
CA ALA A 137 7.99 30.13 11.09
C ALA A 137 7.73 30.40 9.60
N CYS A 138 7.59 29.36 8.77
CA CYS A 138 7.31 29.47 7.34
C CYS A 138 5.81 29.34 7.05
N ASP A 139 5.27 30.20 6.18
CA ASP A 139 3.87 30.16 5.76
C ASP A 139 3.58 29.20 4.58
N GLU A 140 4.54 28.31 4.24
CA GLU A 140 4.54 27.47 3.03
C GLU A 140 3.35 26.52 2.94
N PHE A 141 2.72 26.17 4.07
CA PHE A 141 1.62 25.20 4.14
C PHE A 141 0.39 25.66 4.93
N THR A 142 0.28 26.94 5.29
CA THR A 142 -0.81 27.43 6.16
C THR A 142 -2.20 27.07 5.62
N HIS A 143 -2.44 27.28 4.32
CA HIS A 143 -3.70 26.91 3.68
C HIS A 143 -3.96 25.39 3.69
N LEU A 144 -2.93 24.58 3.45
CA LEU A 144 -3.07 23.12 3.50
C LEU A 144 -3.41 22.65 4.92
N VAL A 145 -2.75 23.23 5.93
CA VAL A 145 -3.02 22.95 7.34
C VAL A 145 -4.47 23.30 7.67
N ASP A 146 -4.97 24.46 7.25
CA ASP A 146 -6.36 24.87 7.49
C ASP A 146 -7.37 23.91 6.87
N VAL A 147 -7.13 23.49 5.63
CA VAL A 147 -7.98 22.52 4.92
C VAL A 147 -7.99 21.18 5.66
N VAL A 148 -6.81 20.65 6.03
CA VAL A 148 -6.69 19.36 6.73
C VAL A 148 -7.31 19.43 8.13
N VAL A 149 -7.07 20.50 8.89
CA VAL A 149 -7.65 20.71 10.22
C VAL A 149 -9.17 20.78 10.15
N THR A 150 -9.72 21.44 9.13
CA THR A 150 -11.16 21.54 8.89
C THR A 150 -11.74 20.17 8.55
N ALA A 151 -11.14 19.45 7.61
CA ALA A 151 -11.58 18.11 7.19
C ALA A 151 -11.55 17.11 8.37
N VAL A 152 -10.47 17.09 9.16
CA VAL A 152 -10.36 16.24 10.35
C VAL A 152 -11.42 16.62 11.39
N SER A 153 -11.70 17.91 11.59
CA SER A 153 -12.75 18.37 12.53
C SER A 153 -14.15 17.91 12.11
N GLN A 154 -14.39 17.79 10.81
CA GLN A 154 -15.65 17.32 10.23
C GLN A 154 -15.72 15.78 10.13
N GLY A 155 -14.60 15.09 10.38
CA GLY A 155 -14.50 13.64 10.19
C GLY A 155 -14.45 13.22 8.72
N ASP A 156 -14.15 14.14 7.82
CA ASP A 156 -14.09 13.90 6.37
C ASP A 156 -12.70 13.35 5.99
N ALA A 157 -12.57 12.02 6.06
CA ALA A 157 -11.33 11.34 5.70
C ALA A 157 -11.00 11.49 4.21
N ARG A 158 -12.01 11.65 3.35
CA ARG A 158 -11.82 11.78 1.90
C ARG A 158 -11.18 13.13 1.56
N ALA A 159 -11.69 14.21 2.15
CA ALA A 159 -11.11 15.54 1.96
C ALA A 159 -9.66 15.62 2.47
N VAL A 160 -9.32 14.90 3.55
CA VAL A 160 -7.91 14.80 4.02
C VAL A 160 -7.03 14.15 2.96
N VAL A 161 -7.47 13.03 2.39
CA VAL A 161 -6.70 12.32 1.35
C VAL A 161 -6.56 13.17 0.10
N GLU A 162 -7.65 13.75 -0.40
CA GLU A 162 -7.64 14.59 -1.61
C GLU A 162 -6.72 15.80 -1.44
N ALA A 163 -6.83 16.53 -0.32
CA ALA A 163 -5.98 17.68 -0.05
C ALA A 163 -4.50 17.30 0.06
N THR A 164 -4.18 16.17 0.71
CA THR A 164 -2.81 15.70 0.86
C THR A 164 -2.22 15.24 -0.48
N THR A 165 -3.00 14.53 -1.29
CA THR A 165 -2.60 14.07 -2.62
C THR A 165 -2.38 15.24 -3.57
N ALA A 166 -3.27 16.23 -3.57
CA ALA A 166 -3.12 17.43 -4.41
C ALA A 166 -1.86 18.25 -4.09
N ASN A 167 -1.34 18.11 -2.86
CA ASN A 167 -0.14 18.82 -2.39
C ASN A 167 1.06 17.90 -2.20
N PHE A 168 1.03 16.69 -2.78
CA PHE A 168 2.02 15.65 -2.53
C PHE A 168 3.45 16.11 -2.86
N ASP A 169 3.67 16.74 -4.00
CA ASP A 169 5.02 17.17 -4.41
C ASP A 169 5.62 18.19 -3.44
N GLY A 170 4.81 19.15 -2.98
CA GLY A 170 5.21 20.13 -1.98
C GLY A 170 5.52 19.48 -0.63
N LEU A 171 4.67 18.57 -0.18
CA LEU A 171 4.87 17.80 1.05
C LEU A 171 6.13 16.91 0.96
N PHE A 172 6.38 16.31 -0.20
CA PHE A 172 7.55 15.48 -0.43
C PHE A 172 8.84 16.29 -0.33
N LEU A 173 8.91 17.44 -1.00
CA LEU A 173 10.05 18.36 -0.91
C LEU A 173 10.24 18.88 0.52
N PHE A 174 9.15 19.17 1.23
CA PHE A 174 9.19 19.56 2.63
C PHE A 174 9.77 18.46 3.52
N ILE A 175 9.32 17.21 3.37
CA ILE A 175 9.86 16.06 4.09
C ILE A 175 11.35 15.88 3.79
N GLN A 176 11.78 16.00 2.53
CA GLN A 176 13.19 15.94 2.18
C GLN A 176 14.02 17.02 2.89
N ARG A 177 13.48 18.26 2.99
CA ARG A 177 14.10 19.35 3.73
C ARG A 177 14.24 19.03 5.21
N VAL A 178 13.19 18.50 5.84
CA VAL A 178 13.21 18.09 7.26
C VAL A 178 14.28 17.01 7.49
N VAL A 179 14.31 15.98 6.65
CA VAL A 179 15.26 14.86 6.77
C VAL A 179 16.70 15.30 6.50
N SER A 180 16.91 16.30 5.63
CA SER A 180 18.22 16.88 5.40
C SER A 180 18.77 17.61 6.63
N ARG A 181 17.88 18.24 7.41
CA ARG A 181 18.20 19.00 8.62
C ARG A 181 18.17 18.16 9.91
N CYS A 182 17.57 16.97 9.87
CA CYS A 182 17.55 16.01 10.97
C CYS A 182 17.99 14.62 10.48
N PRO A 183 19.30 14.35 10.36
CA PRO A 183 19.82 13.09 9.85
C PRO A 183 19.36 11.87 10.66
N ALA A 184 19.03 12.05 11.95
CA ALA A 184 18.49 11.02 12.82
C ALA A 184 17.13 10.44 12.35
N LEU A 185 16.38 11.16 11.49
CA LEU A 185 15.13 10.65 10.89
C LEU A 185 15.38 9.66 9.73
N LYS A 186 16.56 9.69 9.09
CA LYS A 186 16.87 8.83 7.95
C LYS A 186 16.72 7.34 8.25
N PRO A 187 17.34 6.76 9.30
CA PRO A 187 17.19 5.34 9.60
C PRO A 187 15.74 4.94 9.88
N LEU A 188 14.96 5.83 10.52
CA LEU A 188 13.54 5.60 10.79
C LEU A 188 12.70 5.50 9.52
N LEU A 189 12.94 6.41 8.56
CA LEU A 189 12.24 6.39 7.27
C LEU A 189 12.61 5.14 6.46
N VAL A 190 13.90 4.79 6.41
CA VAL A 190 14.36 3.58 5.74
C VAL A 190 13.74 2.34 6.39
N GLN A 191 13.69 2.28 7.72
CA GLN A 191 13.06 1.18 8.43
C GLN A 191 11.55 1.13 8.15
N GLY A 192 10.85 2.26 8.15
CA GLY A 192 9.43 2.33 7.80
C GLY A 192 9.14 1.84 6.37
N VAL A 193 9.94 2.30 5.41
CA VAL A 193 9.84 1.85 4.00
C VAL A 193 10.12 0.35 3.89
N LYS A 194 11.16 -0.15 4.55
CA LYS A 194 11.46 -1.58 4.62
C LYS A 194 10.26 -2.38 5.14
N GLN A 195 9.61 -1.92 6.21
CA GLN A 195 8.42 -2.57 6.77
C GLN A 195 7.23 -2.57 5.80
N CYS A 196 7.02 -1.47 5.10
CA CYS A 196 5.96 -1.38 4.09
C CYS A 196 6.22 -2.35 2.94
N ILE A 197 7.45 -2.38 2.42
CA ILE A 197 7.84 -3.30 1.33
C ILE A 197 7.68 -4.75 1.78
N THR A 198 8.19 -5.13 2.95
CA THR A 198 8.02 -6.49 3.50
C THR A 198 6.55 -6.87 3.63
N SER A 199 5.71 -5.93 4.10
CA SER A 199 4.26 -6.16 4.24
C SER A 199 3.58 -6.31 2.87
N LEU A 200 3.94 -5.49 1.88
CA LEU A 200 3.43 -5.59 0.52
C LEU A 200 3.83 -6.91 -0.14
N VAL A 201 5.08 -7.34 0.01
CA VAL A 201 5.57 -8.62 -0.48
C VAL A 201 4.81 -9.77 0.19
N ARG A 202 4.58 -9.70 1.50
CA ARG A 202 3.79 -10.72 2.21
C ARG A 202 2.35 -10.78 1.70
N LEU A 203 1.68 -9.63 1.54
CA LEU A 203 0.33 -9.56 0.97
C LEU A 203 0.27 -10.08 -0.47
N GLY A 204 1.29 -9.77 -1.28
CA GLY A 204 1.42 -10.30 -2.64
C GLY A 204 1.58 -11.82 -2.66
N ASN A 205 2.41 -12.37 -1.76
CA ASN A 205 2.63 -13.81 -1.63
C ASN A 205 1.38 -14.54 -1.10
N GLU A 206 0.66 -13.95 -0.15
CA GLU A 206 -0.61 -14.47 0.36
C GLU A 206 -1.67 -14.49 -0.75
N ARG A 207 -1.74 -13.43 -1.56
CA ARG A 207 -2.62 -13.38 -2.73
C ARG A 207 -2.25 -14.43 -3.79
N ALA A 208 -0.96 -14.63 -4.04
CA ALA A 208 -0.46 -15.67 -4.95
C ALA A 208 -0.70 -17.10 -4.41
N ALA A 209 -0.66 -17.30 -3.10
CA ALA A 209 -0.96 -18.59 -2.46
C ALA A 209 -2.46 -18.94 -2.54
N VAL A 210 -3.34 -17.95 -2.40
CA VAL A 210 -4.78 -18.11 -2.66
C VAL A 210 -5.03 -18.49 -4.13
N ASP A 211 -4.29 -17.89 -5.07
CA ASP A 211 -4.39 -18.24 -6.49
C ASP A 211 -3.88 -19.66 -6.84
N LYS A 212 -2.96 -20.23 -6.03
CA LYS A 212 -2.46 -21.61 -6.18
C LYS A 212 -3.40 -22.69 -5.63
N LEU A 213 -4.33 -22.34 -4.73
CA LEU A 213 -5.38 -23.26 -4.23
C LEU A 213 -6.55 -23.39 -5.21
N ARG A 214 -6.52 -22.67 -6.33
CA ARG A 214 -7.42 -22.85 -7.48
C ARG A 214 -7.03 -24.16 -8.20
N LEU A 215 -7.60 -25.28 -7.76
CA LEU A 215 -7.50 -26.57 -8.46
C LEU A 215 -7.93 -26.41 -9.93
N PRO A 216 -7.27 -27.10 -10.88
CA PRO A 216 -7.68 -27.08 -12.27
C PRO A 216 -9.00 -27.86 -12.40
N GLU A 217 -10.09 -27.15 -12.66
CA GLU A 217 -11.35 -27.77 -13.07
C GLU A 217 -11.10 -28.53 -14.38
N ALA A 218 -11.35 -29.83 -14.33
CA ALA A 218 -11.33 -30.69 -15.50
C ALA A 218 -12.50 -30.37 -16.42
N SER A 219 -12.28 -30.68 -17.71
CA SER A 219 -13.30 -30.90 -18.76
C SER A 219 -13.79 -29.63 -19.47
N SER A 220 -14.06 -29.58 -20.76
CA SER A 220 -13.83 -30.42 -21.94
C SER A 220 -14.46 -29.64 -23.11
N GLY A 221 -13.79 -29.61 -24.25
CA GLY A 221 -14.29 -29.29 -25.61
C GLY A 221 -15.32 -28.16 -25.83
N SER A 222 -14.94 -27.11 -26.55
CA SER A 222 -15.12 -26.94 -28.01
C SER A 222 -14.80 -25.50 -28.41
N GLY A 223 -14.35 -25.31 -29.65
CA GLY A 223 -13.50 -24.20 -30.07
C GLY A 223 -14.14 -22.81 -30.12
N GLU A 224 -13.31 -21.79 -29.95
CA GLU A 224 -12.83 -20.88 -31.00
C GLU A 224 -11.67 -20.03 -30.44
N GLU A 225 -10.68 -19.75 -31.29
CA GLU A 225 -9.33 -19.31 -30.92
C GLU A 225 -9.29 -17.85 -30.42
N ALA A 226 -8.97 -17.68 -29.13
CA ALA A 226 -8.25 -16.51 -28.63
C ALA A 226 -7.16 -17.01 -27.66
N GLN A 227 -5.89 -16.84 -28.04
CA GLN A 227 -4.73 -17.26 -27.26
C GLN A 227 -4.68 -16.51 -25.92
N MET A 228 -5.26 -17.09 -24.86
CA MET A 228 -4.86 -16.80 -23.49
C MET A 228 -3.54 -17.51 -23.23
N VAL A 229 -2.45 -16.75 -23.22
CA VAL A 229 -1.13 -17.26 -22.79
C VAL A 229 -1.20 -17.42 -21.27
N ASP A 230 -1.01 -18.64 -20.79
CA ASP A 230 -0.93 -18.96 -19.36
C ASP A 230 0.29 -18.26 -18.75
N PHE A 231 0.07 -17.25 -17.91
CA PHE A 231 1.13 -16.45 -17.28
C PHE A 231 1.90 -17.22 -16.18
N ARG A 232 1.48 -18.45 -15.84
CA ARG A 232 2.03 -19.20 -14.71
C ARG A 232 3.41 -19.82 -14.96
N ASP A 233 3.87 -19.87 -16.23
CA ASP A 233 5.16 -20.46 -16.63
C ASP A 233 6.06 -19.48 -17.41
N ILE A 234 5.80 -18.17 -17.32
CA ILE A 234 6.62 -17.16 -18.03
C ILE A 234 7.98 -17.02 -17.31
N PRO A 235 9.12 -17.27 -17.99
CA PRO A 235 10.45 -17.08 -17.41
C PRO A 235 10.63 -15.64 -16.94
N VAL A 236 11.15 -15.46 -15.72
CA VAL A 236 11.43 -14.14 -15.15
C VAL A 236 12.93 -14.00 -14.93
N HIS A 237 13.54 -13.01 -15.58
CA HIS A 237 14.97 -12.69 -15.43
C HIS A 237 15.13 -11.44 -14.56
N CYS A 238 15.22 -11.65 -13.25
CA CYS A 238 15.49 -10.59 -12.28
C CYS A 238 16.86 -9.96 -12.52
N GLU A 239 16.99 -8.64 -12.26
CA GLU A 239 18.25 -7.87 -12.34
C GLU A 239 18.78 -7.56 -13.76
N ILE A 240 18.02 -7.92 -14.80
CA ILE A 240 18.40 -7.69 -16.20
C ILE A 240 17.40 -6.71 -16.83
N MET A 241 17.91 -5.60 -17.37
CA MET A 241 17.13 -4.56 -18.03
C MET A 241 17.17 -4.79 -19.54
N CYS A 242 16.01 -4.73 -20.20
CA CYS A 242 15.97 -4.80 -21.66
C CYS A 242 16.52 -3.51 -22.28
N ASP A 243 17.55 -3.58 -23.13
CA ASP A 243 18.12 -2.41 -23.80
C ASP A 243 17.17 -1.76 -24.82
N GLY A 244 16.22 -2.53 -25.35
CA GLY A 244 15.23 -2.05 -26.31
C GLY A 244 14.10 -1.21 -25.70
N CYS A 245 13.61 -1.59 -24.51
CA CYS A 245 12.43 -0.95 -23.89
C CYS A 245 12.62 -0.53 -22.43
N GLN A 246 13.80 -0.75 -21.87
CA GLN A 246 14.20 -0.44 -20.48
C GLN A 246 13.35 -1.14 -19.40
N GLN A 247 12.60 -2.19 -19.76
CA GLN A 247 11.84 -2.99 -18.80
C GLN A 247 12.78 -3.83 -17.92
N VAL A 248 12.55 -3.80 -16.60
CA VAL A 248 13.20 -4.64 -15.60
C VAL A 248 12.17 -5.04 -14.51
N PRO A 249 12.03 -6.33 -14.14
CA PRO A 249 12.68 -7.50 -14.72
C PRO A 249 12.12 -7.88 -16.12
N ILE A 250 12.91 -8.59 -16.92
CA ILE A 250 12.44 -9.15 -18.19
C ILE A 250 11.47 -10.31 -17.90
N LEU A 251 10.25 -10.21 -18.44
CA LEU A 251 9.21 -11.25 -18.38
C LEU A 251 9.08 -11.91 -19.76
N GLY A 252 9.33 -13.21 -19.84
CA GLY A 252 9.25 -14.01 -21.06
C GLY A 252 10.64 -14.38 -21.60
N VAL A 253 10.69 -14.72 -22.90
CA VAL A 253 11.94 -15.15 -23.53
C VAL A 253 12.94 -14.00 -23.55
N ARG A 254 14.13 -14.26 -22.99
CA ARG A 254 15.28 -13.37 -23.03
C ARG A 254 16.18 -13.73 -24.21
N TYR A 255 16.65 -12.68 -24.86
CA TYR A 255 17.47 -12.73 -26.05
C TYR A 255 18.77 -11.97 -25.77
N GLN A 256 19.88 -12.70 -25.63
CA GLN A 256 21.20 -12.12 -25.38
C GLN A 256 22.01 -12.04 -26.68
N SER A 257 22.67 -10.90 -26.93
CA SER A 257 23.54 -10.72 -28.09
C SER A 257 24.78 -11.61 -28.00
N LEU A 258 25.16 -12.20 -29.15
CA LEU A 258 26.40 -12.96 -29.30
C LEU A 258 27.66 -12.08 -29.40
N GLU A 259 27.49 -10.80 -29.77
CA GLU A 259 28.61 -9.88 -30.03
C GLU A 259 28.80 -8.87 -28.90
N GLU A 260 27.71 -8.48 -28.23
CA GLU A 260 27.70 -7.49 -27.15
C GLU A 260 27.21 -8.14 -25.84
N PRO A 261 28.12 -8.49 -24.90
CA PRO A 261 27.79 -9.31 -23.73
C PRO A 261 26.69 -8.73 -22.81
N ASN A 262 26.52 -7.41 -22.85
CA ASN A 262 25.60 -6.65 -22.00
C ASN A 262 24.36 -6.17 -22.77
N PHE A 263 24.08 -6.74 -23.95
CA PHE A 263 22.91 -6.38 -24.74
C PHE A 263 21.85 -7.48 -24.66
N ASP A 264 20.74 -7.15 -24.00
CA ASP A 264 19.63 -8.05 -23.71
C ASP A 264 18.29 -7.46 -24.17
N VAL A 265 17.51 -8.26 -24.89
CA VAL A 265 16.17 -7.88 -25.33
C VAL A 265 15.12 -8.90 -24.94
N LEU A 266 13.88 -8.44 -24.82
CA LEU A 266 12.72 -9.29 -24.56
C LEU A 266 11.93 -9.51 -25.86
N GLU A 267 11.28 -10.66 -25.99
CA GLU A 267 10.59 -11.08 -27.22
C GLU A 267 9.58 -10.07 -27.75
N THR A 268 8.86 -9.38 -26.87
CA THR A 268 7.83 -8.39 -27.22
C THR A 268 8.37 -6.97 -27.40
N ALA A 269 9.69 -6.76 -27.37
CA ALA A 269 10.29 -5.43 -27.49
C ALA A 269 10.02 -4.87 -28.88
N LYS A 270 9.15 -3.84 -28.95
CA LYS A 270 8.98 -3.06 -30.17
C LYS A 270 10.28 -2.29 -30.43
N PRO A 271 10.78 -2.24 -31.68
CA PRO A 271 11.98 -1.50 -31.99
C PRO A 271 11.73 -0.02 -31.67
N VAL A 272 12.40 0.49 -30.63
CA VAL A 272 12.41 1.93 -30.36
C VAL A 272 13.23 2.57 -31.47
N ALA A 273 12.55 3.36 -32.29
CA ALA A 273 13.14 4.11 -33.38
C ALA A 273 13.97 5.27 -32.83
N ASN A 274 15.13 4.96 -32.25
CA ASN A 274 16.21 5.91 -32.02
C ASN A 274 17.52 5.25 -32.44
N GLY A 275 17.87 5.45 -33.71
CA GLY A 275 19.25 5.37 -34.23
C GLY A 275 20.05 4.07 -33.97
N ALA A 276 19.80 3.05 -34.81
CA ALA A 276 20.68 1.91 -35.15
C ALA A 276 21.09 0.96 -34.00
N ARG A 277 20.80 -0.35 -34.04
CA ARG A 277 21.00 -1.31 -35.14
C ARG A 277 19.85 -2.31 -35.19
N LYS A 278 19.27 -2.55 -36.38
CA LYS A 278 18.49 -3.78 -36.62
C LYS A 278 19.48 -4.94 -36.61
N LEU A 279 19.69 -5.59 -35.48
CA LEU A 279 20.42 -6.85 -35.47
C LEU A 279 19.50 -7.93 -36.06
N PRO A 280 19.94 -8.68 -37.07
CA PRO A 280 19.17 -9.80 -37.57
C PRO A 280 18.96 -10.80 -36.42
N LEU A 281 17.76 -11.38 -36.33
CA LEU A 281 17.41 -12.43 -35.36
C LEU A 281 18.39 -13.62 -35.33
N SER A 282 19.28 -13.75 -36.32
CA SER A 282 20.36 -14.73 -36.37
C SER A 282 21.54 -14.48 -35.40
N PHE A 283 21.55 -13.36 -34.66
CA PHE A 283 22.69 -12.96 -33.79
C PHE A 283 22.41 -13.08 -32.29
N ILE A 284 21.32 -13.74 -31.91
CA ILE A 284 20.80 -13.69 -30.55
C ILE A 284 20.59 -15.11 -30.02
N LEU A 285 21.12 -15.41 -28.84
CA LEU A 285 20.86 -16.65 -28.13
C LEU A 285 19.57 -16.54 -27.32
N ARG A 286 18.74 -17.58 -27.42
CA ARG A 286 17.57 -17.78 -26.58
C ARG A 286 18.02 -18.41 -25.26
N ASN A 287 17.85 -17.69 -24.16
CA ASN A 287 18.08 -18.18 -22.79
C ASN A 287 16.77 -18.39 -22.04
#